data_AF-A0A1V4YCB2-F1
#
_entry.id   AF-A0A1V4YCB2-F1
#
_cell.length_a   1.000
_cell.length_b   1.000
_cell.length_c   1.000
_cell.angle_alpha   90.00
_cell.angle_beta   90.00
_cell.angle_gamma   90.00
#
_symmetry.space_group_name_H-M   'P 1'
#
loop_
_entity.id
_entity.type
_entity.pdbx_description
1 polymer ?
#
loop_
_entity_poly.entity_id
_entity_poly.type
_entity_poly.pdbx_seq_one_letter_code
_entity_poly.pdbx_strand_id
1 'polypeptide(L)'
;MESFERCLAERSGVNKDVKEGIASHELIETPEIASGSHNVIDPHSLLLPEKLMPSSRIEWTTGWDLLKKEEVLVPTNSVYHPYDAPGMSVKLFRTNTNGLAAGNTIEEAVFHGLLEVLERDALSGAEFNRFPGKEIVLTEDDGENFRLMQMCKEKGIDIKLWLLFHDTGVPTVVAALDDVQLKDPALLVMGAGSHLDPSIAVRRAITEAAQSRVVQIHGAREDTEREKVVRDIGYDRIKRMNRYWYEEGEKVNLSDIKDLSTDRPSSNISLLLEKIGNVAERAVVVDLSRESIGVPVVRVIVPTFELYTIDRERMGSRIKNSPRKKLPAEERPWKRRMVR
;
A
#
# COMPACT_ATOMS: atom_id res chain seq x y z
N MET A 1 9.20 13.45 -2.33
CA MET A 1 7.90 13.46 -1.64
C MET A 1 7.96 12.58 -0.39
N GLU A 2 8.43 11.34 -0.49
CA GLU A 2 8.61 10.43 0.66
C GLU A 2 9.36 11.03 1.87
N SER A 3 10.38 11.87 1.66
CA SER A 3 11.09 12.53 2.78
C SER A 3 10.20 13.49 3.56
N PHE A 4 9.33 14.26 2.89
CA PHE A 4 8.37 15.15 3.56
C PHE A 4 7.30 14.34 4.27
N GLU A 5 6.77 13.31 3.61
CA GLU A 5 5.77 12.39 4.17
C GLU A 5 6.25 11.78 5.48
N ARG A 6 7.47 11.22 5.50
CA ARG A 6 8.05 10.62 6.71
C ARG A 6 8.33 11.66 7.79
N CYS A 7 8.96 12.78 7.43
CA CYS A 7 9.27 13.85 8.37
C CYS A 7 8.01 14.39 9.07
N LEU A 8 6.93 14.61 8.31
CA LEU A 8 5.68 15.19 8.80
C LEU A 8 4.78 14.16 9.51
N ALA A 9 4.99 12.87 9.25
CA ALA A 9 4.37 11.77 9.99
C ALA A 9 5.03 11.50 11.34
N GLU A 10 6.09 12.22 11.71
CA GLU A 10 6.67 12.15 13.04
C GLU A 10 5.97 13.10 14.02
N ARG A 11 5.92 12.69 15.28
CA ARG A 11 5.44 13.57 16.36
C ARG A 11 6.40 14.73 16.58
N SER A 12 5.85 15.86 17.02
CA SER A 12 6.68 17.00 17.44
C SER A 12 7.68 16.56 18.51
N GLY A 13 8.94 16.94 18.32
CA GLY A 13 10.03 16.61 19.24
C GLY A 13 10.71 15.26 18.98
N VAL A 14 10.23 14.44 18.03
CA VAL A 14 10.94 13.21 17.61
C VAL A 14 12.14 13.54 16.73
N ASN A 15 11.97 14.44 15.75
CA ASN A 15 13.06 15.02 14.99
C ASN A 15 13.26 16.51 15.29
N LYS A 16 14.40 17.06 14.84
CA LYS A 16 14.79 18.46 15.11
C LYS A 16 14.05 19.47 14.22
N ASP A 17 13.47 18.99 13.13
CA ASP A 17 12.89 19.81 12.07
C ASP A 17 11.39 20.09 12.32
N VAL A 18 10.71 19.22 13.06
CA VAL A 18 9.29 19.33 13.42
C VAL A 18 9.13 19.76 14.88
N LYS A 19 8.81 21.04 15.08
CA LYS A 19 8.58 21.64 16.40
C LYS A 19 7.09 21.88 16.71
N GLU A 20 6.26 21.93 15.68
CA GLU A 20 4.83 22.20 15.80
C GLU A 20 4.03 20.88 15.92
N GLY A 21 2.97 20.88 16.72
CA GLY A 21 1.97 19.80 16.74
C GLY A 21 0.96 19.94 15.60
N ILE A 22 0.20 18.88 15.27
CA ILE A 22 -0.83 18.96 14.22
C ILE A 22 -2.07 19.64 14.80
N ALA A 23 -2.87 20.23 13.93
CA ALA A 23 -4.17 20.80 14.31
C ALA A 23 -5.21 19.69 14.55
N SER A 24 -4.94 18.76 15.47
CA SER A 24 -5.84 17.67 15.85
C SER A 24 -5.95 17.55 17.36
N HIS A 25 -7.13 17.20 17.86
CA HIS A 25 -7.30 16.83 19.26
C HIS A 25 -6.77 15.42 19.51
N GLU A 26 -6.05 15.23 20.62
CA GLU A 26 -5.57 13.93 21.08
C GLU A 26 -6.22 13.55 22.41
N LEU A 27 -6.62 12.28 22.54
CA LEU A 27 -7.30 11.72 23.71
C LEU A 27 -6.70 10.34 24.04
N ILE A 28 -6.42 10.05 25.31
CA ILE A 28 -6.05 8.69 25.74
C ILE A 28 -7.19 8.08 26.54
N GLU A 29 -7.88 7.10 25.97
CA GLU A 29 -9.00 6.45 26.64
C GLU A 29 -9.29 5.05 26.05
N THR A 30 -10.05 4.22 26.78
CA THR A 30 -10.55 2.95 26.25
C THR A 30 -11.53 3.17 25.08
N PRO A 31 -11.65 2.22 24.13
CA PRO A 31 -12.62 2.32 23.04
C PRO A 31 -14.06 2.53 23.51
N GLU A 32 -14.45 1.85 24.61
CA GLU A 32 -15.80 1.93 25.16
C GLU A 32 -16.13 3.36 25.62
N ILE A 33 -15.28 3.97 26.45
CA ILE A 33 -15.52 5.32 26.97
C ILE A 33 -15.40 6.36 25.85
N ALA A 34 -14.43 6.22 24.93
CA ALA A 34 -14.28 7.11 23.79
C ALA A 34 -15.53 7.10 22.90
N SER A 35 -16.06 5.91 22.58
CA SER A 35 -17.28 5.76 21.77
C SER A 35 -18.55 6.31 22.44
N GLY A 36 -18.58 6.44 23.76
CA GLY A 36 -19.70 7.03 24.50
C GLY A 36 -19.79 8.56 24.40
N SER A 37 -18.71 9.22 23.98
CA SER A 37 -18.59 10.68 23.93
C SER A 37 -18.23 11.23 22.56
N HIS A 38 -17.66 10.40 21.69
CA HIS A 38 -17.17 10.78 20.36
C HIS A 38 -17.54 9.74 19.32
N ASN A 39 -17.58 10.17 18.07
CA ASN A 39 -17.57 9.25 16.93
C ASN A 39 -16.16 8.67 16.80
N VAL A 40 -16.02 7.35 16.87
CA VAL A 40 -14.73 6.66 16.82
C VAL A 40 -14.77 5.56 15.77
N ILE A 41 -13.62 5.27 15.15
CA ILE A 41 -13.50 4.02 14.39
C ILE A 41 -13.35 2.85 15.37
N ASP A 42 -14.00 1.72 15.06
CA ASP A 42 -13.76 0.48 15.79
C ASP A 42 -12.31 0.02 15.54
N PRO A 43 -11.45 -0.10 16.56
CA PRO A 43 -10.08 -0.56 16.37
C PRO A 43 -9.97 -1.90 15.65
N HIS A 44 -10.95 -2.80 15.80
CA HIS A 44 -10.93 -4.11 15.11
C HIS A 44 -11.05 -3.98 13.59
N SER A 45 -11.69 -2.92 13.09
CA SER A 45 -11.76 -2.63 11.67
C SER A 45 -10.40 -2.29 11.06
N LEU A 46 -9.38 -2.02 11.88
CA LEU A 46 -7.98 -1.84 11.45
C LEU A 46 -7.20 -3.14 11.36
N LEU A 47 -7.83 -4.31 11.37
CA LEU A 47 -7.16 -5.61 11.19
C LEU A 47 -6.06 -5.82 12.23
N LEU A 48 -6.43 -5.78 13.51
CA LEU A 48 -5.48 -5.93 14.62
C LEU A 48 -4.81 -7.33 14.58
N PRO A 49 -3.48 -7.41 14.72
CA PRO A 49 -2.78 -8.69 14.77
C PRO A 49 -3.03 -9.44 16.08
N GLU A 50 -3.27 -8.69 17.16
CA GLU A 50 -3.53 -9.21 18.50
C GLU A 50 -4.90 -8.76 19.01
N LYS A 51 -5.45 -9.54 19.96
CA LYS A 51 -6.72 -9.21 20.59
C LYS A 51 -6.57 -7.99 21.48
N LEU A 52 -7.42 -6.99 21.26
CA LEU A 52 -7.51 -5.82 22.13
C LEU A 52 -8.31 -6.15 23.40
N MET A 53 -7.72 -5.92 24.57
CA MET A 53 -8.44 -6.08 25.84
C MET A 53 -9.35 -4.86 26.09
N PRO A 54 -10.60 -5.02 26.60
CA PRO A 54 -11.53 -3.91 26.79
C PRO A 54 -10.99 -2.77 27.69
N SER A 55 -10.15 -3.12 28.68
CA SER A 55 -9.50 -2.16 29.58
C SER A 55 -8.28 -1.47 28.96
N SER A 56 -7.88 -1.83 27.75
CA SER A 56 -6.72 -1.21 27.08
C SER A 56 -7.06 0.22 26.71
N ARG A 57 -6.24 1.16 27.17
CA ARG A 57 -6.32 2.54 26.71
C ARG A 57 -5.59 2.68 25.40
N ILE A 58 -6.16 3.46 24.50
CA ILE A 58 -5.58 3.77 23.20
C ILE A 58 -5.47 5.28 23.12
N GLU A 59 -4.44 5.75 22.45
CA GLU A 59 -4.36 7.14 22.06
C GLU A 59 -5.13 7.36 20.75
N TRP A 60 -5.95 8.39 20.72
CA TRP A 60 -6.84 8.75 19.64
C TRP A 60 -6.44 10.10 19.07
N THR A 61 -6.56 10.24 17.76
CA THR A 61 -6.33 11.48 17.01
C THR A 61 -7.58 11.77 16.17
N THR A 62 -8.01 13.04 16.15
CA THR A 62 -9.10 13.46 15.26
C THR A 62 -8.68 13.42 13.79
N GLY A 63 -9.48 12.77 12.95
CA GLY A 63 -9.45 12.86 11.50
C GLY A 63 -10.80 13.23 10.92
N TRP A 64 -10.86 13.39 9.60
CA TRP A 64 -12.07 13.70 8.85
C TRP A 64 -12.46 12.52 7.95
N ASP A 65 -13.66 11.98 8.15
CA ASP A 65 -14.22 10.92 7.31
C ASP A 65 -14.78 11.52 6.02
N LEU A 66 -14.14 11.26 4.88
CA LEU A 66 -14.55 11.78 3.58
C LEU A 66 -15.87 11.18 3.07
N LEU A 67 -16.21 9.95 3.47
CA LEU A 67 -17.44 9.28 3.05
C LEU A 67 -18.64 9.78 3.87
N LYS A 68 -18.47 9.86 5.19
CA LYS A 68 -19.54 10.29 6.10
C LYS A 68 -19.58 11.80 6.33
N LYS A 69 -18.55 12.53 5.92
CA LYS A 69 -18.41 13.99 6.04
C LYS A 69 -18.53 14.49 7.48
N GLU A 70 -17.81 13.82 8.38
CA GLU A 70 -17.85 14.07 9.81
C GLU A 70 -16.45 13.91 10.43
N GLU A 71 -16.23 14.55 11.59
CA GLU A 71 -15.06 14.25 12.41
C GLU A 71 -15.18 12.86 13.03
N VAL A 72 -14.05 12.16 13.11
CA VAL A 72 -13.97 10.83 13.72
C VAL A 72 -12.62 10.65 14.39
N LEU A 73 -12.61 10.02 15.55
CA LEU A 73 -11.37 9.63 16.22
C LEU A 73 -10.83 8.33 15.62
N VAL A 74 -9.53 8.34 15.31
CA VAL A 74 -8.76 7.17 14.89
C VAL A 74 -7.64 6.87 15.88
N PRO A 75 -7.27 5.59 16.12
CA PRO A 75 -6.10 5.28 16.91
C PRO A 75 -4.86 5.96 16.34
N THR A 76 -4.16 6.73 17.15
CA THR A 76 -2.97 7.51 16.80
C THR A 76 -1.83 6.64 16.25
N ASN A 77 -1.81 5.35 16.63
CA ASN A 77 -0.93 4.33 16.07
C ASN A 77 -1.10 4.14 14.54
N SER A 78 -2.26 4.50 13.96
CA SER A 78 -2.52 4.49 12.52
C SER A 78 -2.10 5.78 11.80
N VAL A 79 -1.69 6.81 12.55
CA VAL A 79 -1.41 8.16 12.04
C VAL A 79 0.09 8.41 11.91
N TYR A 80 0.83 8.31 13.01
CA TYR A 80 2.25 8.66 13.03
C TYR A 80 3.15 7.47 12.66
N HIS A 81 4.33 7.77 12.12
CA HIS A 81 5.39 6.81 11.83
C HIS A 81 6.78 7.43 11.98
N PRO A 82 7.66 6.86 12.85
CA PRO A 82 7.35 5.85 13.85
C PRO A 82 6.35 6.37 14.90
N TYR A 83 5.69 5.43 15.59
CA TYR A 83 4.83 5.72 16.72
C TYR A 83 5.13 4.77 17.86
N ASP A 84 5.24 5.34 19.04
CA ASP A 84 5.30 4.63 20.31
C ASP A 84 4.18 5.12 21.21
N ALA A 85 3.53 4.16 21.89
CA ALA A 85 2.37 4.43 22.70
C ALA A 85 2.76 5.22 23.95
N PRO A 86 2.17 6.41 24.19
CA PRO A 86 2.50 7.20 25.36
C PRO A 86 1.75 6.73 26.61
N GLY A 87 2.35 6.98 27.77
CA GLY A 87 1.74 6.73 29.07
C GLY A 87 1.35 5.26 29.27
N MET A 88 0.10 5.04 29.69
CA MET A 88 -0.47 3.70 29.91
C MET A 88 -1.33 3.22 28.72
N SER A 89 -1.11 3.78 27.52
CA SER A 89 -1.80 3.34 26.30
C SER A 89 -1.07 2.18 25.63
N VAL A 90 -1.79 1.41 24.81
CA VAL A 90 -1.23 0.26 24.09
C VAL A 90 -0.87 0.60 22.65
N LYS A 91 0.20 -0.02 22.15
CA LYS A 91 0.55 -0.04 20.72
C LYS A 91 -0.23 -1.18 20.05
N LEU A 92 -1.15 -0.83 19.15
CA LEU A 92 -2.07 -1.76 18.50
C LEU A 92 -1.39 -2.66 17.46
N PHE A 93 -0.42 -2.11 16.73
CA PHE A 93 0.29 -2.81 15.65
C PHE A 93 1.60 -2.10 15.30
N ARG A 94 2.43 -2.78 14.51
CA ARG A 94 3.62 -2.18 13.91
C ARG A 94 3.22 -1.04 12.96
N THR A 95 3.88 0.09 13.11
CA THR A 95 3.61 1.30 12.32
C THR A 95 4.18 1.15 10.93
N ASN A 96 3.54 1.77 9.94
CA ASN A 96 3.99 1.74 8.56
C ASN A 96 3.68 3.09 7.87
N THR A 97 4.13 3.23 6.63
CA THR A 97 3.93 4.44 5.82
C THR A 97 2.68 4.40 4.95
N ASN A 98 1.88 3.32 5.00
CA ASN A 98 0.72 3.17 4.11
C ASN A 98 -0.24 4.36 4.21
N GLY A 99 -0.60 4.92 3.07
CA GLY A 99 -1.53 6.03 2.96
C GLY A 99 -0.94 7.37 3.41
N LEU A 100 0.37 7.48 3.66
CA LEU A 100 1.03 8.78 3.72
C LEU A 100 1.18 9.30 2.31
N ALA A 101 0.83 10.57 2.10
CA ALA A 101 1.04 11.21 0.82
C ALA A 101 1.25 12.71 0.98
N ALA A 102 2.22 13.23 0.22
CA ALA A 102 2.36 14.66 -0.01
C ALA A 102 1.66 15.09 -1.30
N GLY A 103 1.36 16.38 -1.43
CA GLY A 103 0.83 16.98 -2.65
C GLY A 103 1.22 18.45 -2.75
N ASN A 104 1.02 19.08 -3.91
CA ASN A 104 1.15 20.54 -4.02
C ASN A 104 -0.06 21.22 -3.37
N THR A 105 -1.20 20.53 -3.30
CA THR A 105 -2.38 20.91 -2.52
C THR A 105 -2.83 19.75 -1.63
N ILE A 106 -3.72 20.03 -0.68
CA ILE A 106 -4.29 19.00 0.21
C ILE A 106 -5.10 17.98 -0.58
N GLU A 107 -5.81 18.40 -1.64
CA GLU A 107 -6.59 17.52 -2.50
C GLU A 107 -5.70 16.54 -3.26
N GLU A 108 -4.54 16.99 -3.76
CA GLU A 108 -3.57 16.10 -4.39
C GLU A 108 -2.97 15.09 -3.40
N ALA A 109 -2.65 15.54 -2.19
CA ALA A 109 -2.17 14.67 -1.12
C ALA A 109 -3.20 13.59 -0.77
N VAL A 110 -4.47 13.98 -0.61
CA VAL A 110 -5.59 13.06 -0.39
C VAL A 110 -5.77 12.09 -1.57
N PHE A 111 -5.73 12.59 -2.80
CA PHE A 111 -5.85 11.76 -4.00
C PHE A 111 -4.77 10.68 -4.05
N HIS A 112 -3.51 11.05 -3.81
CA HIS A 112 -2.40 10.11 -3.77
C HIS A 112 -2.49 9.12 -2.61
N GLY A 113 -2.87 9.57 -1.41
CA GLY A 113 -3.05 8.68 -0.26
C GLY A 113 -4.18 7.66 -0.48
N LEU A 114 -5.28 8.05 -1.13
CA LEU A 114 -6.38 7.14 -1.51
C LEU A 114 -5.92 6.10 -2.53
N LEU A 115 -5.12 6.49 -3.51
CA LEU A 115 -4.56 5.55 -4.50
C LEU A 115 -3.59 4.56 -3.83
N GLU A 116 -2.76 5.00 -2.90
CA GLU A 116 -1.82 4.12 -2.21
C GLU A 116 -2.52 3.07 -1.36
N VAL A 117 -3.56 3.45 -0.59
CA VAL A 117 -4.29 2.46 0.22
C VAL A 117 -5.00 1.42 -0.67
N LEU A 118 -5.51 1.81 -1.84
CA LEU A 118 -6.08 0.89 -2.82
C LEU A 118 -5.01 -0.05 -3.39
N GLU A 119 -3.84 0.49 -3.71
CA GLU A 119 -2.71 -0.26 -4.24
C GLU A 119 -2.26 -1.36 -3.27
N ARG A 120 -2.07 -1.01 -1.99
CA ARG A 120 -1.62 -1.96 -0.96
C ARG A 120 -2.68 -3.01 -0.65
N ASP A 121 -3.95 -2.65 -0.71
CA ASP A 121 -5.06 -3.61 -0.56
C ASP A 121 -5.09 -4.63 -1.71
N ALA A 122 -5.00 -4.16 -2.97
CA ALA A 122 -4.96 -5.01 -4.15
C ALA A 122 -3.74 -5.94 -4.15
N LEU A 123 -2.56 -5.39 -3.85
CA LEU A 123 -1.33 -6.16 -3.76
C LEU A 123 -1.40 -7.22 -2.65
N SER A 124 -2.01 -6.88 -1.51
CA SER A 124 -2.23 -7.82 -0.41
C SER A 124 -3.11 -8.99 -0.82
N GLY A 125 -4.18 -8.73 -1.58
CA GLY A 125 -5.01 -9.76 -2.19
C GLY A 125 -4.24 -10.65 -3.17
N ALA A 126 -3.43 -10.06 -4.06
CA ALA A 126 -2.65 -10.80 -5.06
C ALA A 126 -1.58 -11.70 -4.43
N GLU A 127 -0.82 -11.19 -3.47
CA GLU A 127 0.22 -11.92 -2.73
C GLU A 127 -0.37 -13.08 -1.93
N PHE A 128 -1.43 -12.83 -1.16
CA PHE A 128 -2.05 -13.85 -0.31
C PHE A 128 -2.63 -14.99 -1.15
N ASN A 129 -3.30 -14.67 -2.25
CA ASN A 129 -3.96 -15.66 -3.11
C ASN A 129 -3.03 -16.25 -4.17
N ARG A 130 -1.78 -15.76 -4.28
CA ARG A 130 -0.78 -16.14 -5.29
C ARG A 130 -1.36 -16.07 -6.70
N PHE A 131 -2.09 -14.99 -6.96
CA PHE A 131 -2.79 -14.76 -8.21
C PHE A 131 -2.65 -13.28 -8.60
N PRO A 132 -1.80 -12.96 -9.58
CA PRO A 132 -1.49 -11.58 -9.94
C PRO A 132 -2.57 -10.93 -10.83
N GLY A 133 -3.54 -11.68 -11.34
CA GLY A 133 -4.54 -11.18 -12.28
C GLY A 133 -4.16 -11.40 -13.73
N LYS A 134 -4.34 -10.39 -14.58
CA LYS A 134 -4.09 -10.47 -16.03
C LYS A 134 -2.76 -9.84 -16.41
N GLU A 135 -2.04 -10.46 -17.33
CA GLU A 135 -0.79 -9.93 -17.87
C GLU A 135 -1.08 -8.84 -18.90
N ILE A 136 -0.64 -7.61 -18.65
CA ILE A 136 -0.78 -6.49 -19.58
C ILE A 136 0.26 -6.63 -20.68
N VAL A 137 -0.20 -6.62 -21.92
CA VAL A 137 0.65 -6.55 -23.11
C VAL A 137 0.69 -5.11 -23.60
N LEU A 138 1.91 -4.59 -23.75
CA LEU A 138 2.13 -3.27 -24.34
C LEU A 138 2.57 -3.39 -25.80
N THR A 139 2.07 -2.49 -26.64
CA THR A 139 2.45 -2.29 -28.05
C THR A 139 3.04 -0.90 -28.26
N GLU A 140 3.59 -0.64 -29.45
CA GLU A 140 4.13 0.68 -29.81
C GLU A 140 3.12 1.83 -29.64
N ASP A 141 1.82 1.52 -29.79
CA ASP A 141 0.72 2.49 -29.64
C ASP A 141 0.56 2.99 -28.18
N ASP A 142 1.09 2.26 -27.18
CA ASP A 142 1.07 2.65 -25.77
C ASP A 142 2.15 3.69 -25.42
N GLY A 143 2.91 4.16 -26.42
CA GLY A 143 3.79 5.32 -26.32
C GLY A 143 4.89 5.18 -25.27
N GLU A 144 4.89 6.07 -24.27
CA GLU A 144 5.95 6.12 -23.24
C GLU A 144 6.04 4.83 -22.42
N ASN A 145 4.91 4.20 -22.09
CA ASN A 145 4.91 2.96 -21.31
C ASN A 145 5.63 1.83 -22.06
N PHE A 146 5.39 1.71 -23.36
CA PHE A 146 6.11 0.75 -24.21
C PHE A 146 7.60 1.06 -24.27
N ARG A 147 7.98 2.33 -24.41
CA ARG A 147 9.39 2.75 -24.42
C ARG A 147 10.10 2.39 -23.12
N LEU A 148 9.49 2.67 -21.96
CA LEU A 148 10.05 2.30 -20.66
C LEU A 148 10.22 0.78 -20.50
N MET A 149 9.25 0.00 -20.97
CA MET A 149 9.33 -1.47 -21.00
C MET A 149 10.49 -1.94 -21.90
N GLN A 150 10.63 -1.36 -23.10
CA GLN A 150 11.72 -1.71 -24.04
C GLN A 150 13.10 -1.36 -23.46
N MET A 151 13.24 -0.22 -22.80
CA MET A 151 14.50 0.14 -22.12
C MET A 151 14.96 -0.92 -21.11
N CYS A 152 14.03 -1.55 -20.40
CA CYS A 152 14.34 -2.67 -19.50
C CYS A 152 14.83 -3.89 -20.31
N LYS A 153 14.07 -4.28 -21.33
CA LYS A 153 14.38 -5.46 -22.17
C LYS A 153 15.72 -5.34 -22.91
N GLU A 154 16.03 -4.16 -23.45
CA GLU A 154 17.31 -3.87 -24.11
C GLU A 154 18.53 -4.04 -23.16
N LYS A 155 18.31 -3.93 -21.85
CA LYS A 155 19.31 -4.18 -20.82
C LYS A 155 19.28 -5.61 -20.28
N GLY A 156 18.51 -6.50 -20.90
CA GLY A 156 18.32 -7.88 -20.45
C GLY A 156 17.57 -8.00 -19.13
N ILE A 157 16.68 -7.05 -18.86
CA ILE A 157 15.75 -7.10 -17.73
C ILE A 157 14.38 -7.40 -18.31
N ASP A 158 13.92 -8.63 -18.12
CA ASP A 158 12.56 -9.01 -18.45
C ASP A 158 11.60 -8.32 -17.49
N ILE A 159 10.41 -7.99 -18.01
CA ILE A 159 9.37 -7.29 -17.25
C ILE A 159 8.03 -7.93 -17.55
N LYS A 160 7.29 -8.26 -16.48
CA LYS A 160 5.87 -8.63 -16.55
C LYS A 160 5.03 -7.57 -15.86
N LEU A 161 3.98 -7.14 -16.55
CA LEU A 161 3.02 -6.16 -16.06
C LEU A 161 1.73 -6.89 -15.72
N TRP A 162 1.24 -6.73 -14.50
CA TRP A 162 0.09 -7.46 -13.99
C TRP A 162 -1.01 -6.49 -13.57
N LEU A 163 -2.16 -6.54 -14.24
CA LEU A 163 -3.39 -5.90 -13.78
C LEU A 163 -3.98 -6.73 -12.65
N LEU A 164 -3.89 -6.23 -11.42
CA LEU A 164 -4.39 -6.92 -10.24
C LEU A 164 -5.92 -6.93 -10.23
N PHE A 165 -6.49 -7.99 -9.64
CA PHE A 165 -7.90 -7.96 -9.28
C PHE A 165 -8.11 -7.07 -8.06
N HIS A 166 -9.10 -6.18 -8.14
CA HIS A 166 -9.58 -5.39 -7.01
C HIS A 166 -11.09 -5.17 -7.10
N ASP A 167 -11.79 -5.29 -5.97
CA ASP A 167 -13.26 -5.21 -5.91
C ASP A 167 -13.80 -3.78 -6.09
N THR A 168 -12.96 -2.75 -5.97
CA THR A 168 -13.34 -1.37 -6.39
C THR A 168 -13.29 -1.20 -7.90
N GLY A 169 -12.49 -2.02 -8.61
CA GLY A 169 -12.23 -1.89 -10.04
C GLY A 169 -11.35 -0.71 -10.42
N VAL A 170 -10.66 -0.06 -9.48
CA VAL A 170 -9.62 0.94 -9.79
C VAL A 170 -8.38 0.21 -10.35
N PRO A 171 -7.88 0.59 -11.54
CA PRO A 171 -6.70 -0.04 -12.12
C PRO A 171 -5.50 0.00 -11.16
N THR A 172 -4.98 -1.18 -10.87
CA THR A 172 -3.77 -1.37 -10.06
C THR A 172 -2.84 -2.32 -10.78
N VAL A 173 -1.62 -1.89 -11.04
CA VAL A 173 -0.63 -2.60 -11.84
C VAL A 173 0.58 -2.93 -11.00
N VAL A 174 1.12 -4.15 -11.17
CA VAL A 174 2.43 -4.53 -10.66
C VAL A 174 3.38 -4.76 -11.82
N ALA A 175 4.57 -4.18 -11.76
CA ALA A 175 5.68 -4.49 -12.65
C ALA A 175 6.67 -5.39 -11.92
N ALA A 176 6.81 -6.63 -12.36
CA ALA A 176 7.80 -7.58 -11.86
C ALA A 176 9.01 -7.60 -12.79
N LEU A 177 10.18 -7.22 -12.27
CA LEU A 177 11.43 -7.22 -13.02
C LEU A 177 12.20 -8.52 -12.78
N ASP A 178 12.83 -9.00 -13.85
CA ASP A 178 13.66 -10.20 -13.84
C ASP A 178 14.96 -9.95 -14.61
N ASP A 179 16.05 -9.75 -13.88
CA ASP A 179 17.37 -9.53 -14.44
C ASP A 179 18.00 -10.87 -14.86
N VAL A 180 17.70 -11.30 -16.10
CA VAL A 180 18.15 -12.59 -16.63
C VAL A 180 19.65 -12.64 -16.97
N GLN A 181 20.32 -11.48 -16.97
CA GLN A 181 21.76 -11.37 -17.16
C GLN A 181 22.52 -11.57 -15.86
N LEU A 182 22.26 -10.72 -14.86
CA LEU A 182 22.95 -10.79 -13.57
C LEU A 182 22.48 -11.97 -12.73
N LYS A 183 21.19 -12.32 -12.83
CA LYS A 183 20.55 -13.35 -12.01
C LYS A 183 20.86 -13.16 -10.52
N ASP A 184 20.88 -11.92 -10.05
CA ASP A 184 20.97 -11.62 -8.62
C ASP A 184 19.55 -11.74 -8.02
N PRO A 185 19.30 -12.67 -7.07
CA PRO A 185 18.00 -12.78 -6.42
C PRO A 185 17.55 -11.50 -5.72
N ALA A 186 18.46 -10.62 -5.30
CA ALA A 186 18.12 -9.33 -4.70
C ALA A 186 17.55 -8.33 -5.73
N LEU A 187 17.78 -8.57 -7.03
CA LEU A 187 17.27 -7.74 -8.12
C LEU A 187 15.95 -8.26 -8.71
N LEU A 188 15.37 -9.32 -8.13
CA LEU A 188 13.97 -9.74 -8.37
C LEU A 188 13.03 -8.77 -7.64
N VAL A 189 12.99 -7.53 -8.11
CA VAL A 189 12.22 -6.44 -7.53
C VAL A 189 10.90 -6.25 -8.25
N MET A 190 9.95 -5.63 -7.55
CA MET A 190 8.66 -5.25 -8.10
C MET A 190 8.37 -3.80 -7.78
N GLY A 191 7.53 -3.17 -8.58
CA GLY A 191 6.90 -1.88 -8.30
C GLY A 191 5.40 -1.99 -8.52
N ALA A 192 4.63 -1.20 -7.78
CA ALA A 192 3.19 -1.16 -7.92
C ALA A 192 2.72 0.24 -8.35
N GLY A 193 1.50 0.34 -8.85
CA GLY A 193 0.92 1.60 -9.25
C GLY A 193 -0.58 1.50 -9.38
N SER A 194 -1.32 2.29 -8.59
CA SER A 194 -2.75 2.49 -8.76
C SER A 194 -3.07 3.88 -9.32
N HIS A 195 -3.99 3.94 -10.28
CA HIS A 195 -4.50 5.19 -10.83
C HIS A 195 -5.82 4.95 -11.59
N LEU A 196 -6.68 5.98 -11.69
CA LEU A 196 -7.92 5.90 -12.49
C LEU A 196 -7.65 5.75 -14.00
N ASP A 197 -6.58 6.41 -14.47
CA ASP A 197 -5.99 6.19 -15.81
C ASP A 197 -5.00 5.02 -15.75
N PRO A 198 -5.27 3.90 -16.45
CA PRO A 198 -4.41 2.72 -16.44
C PRO A 198 -3.03 2.98 -17.04
N SER A 199 -2.88 3.95 -17.95
CA SER A 199 -1.58 4.34 -18.50
C SER A 199 -0.67 4.91 -17.41
N ILE A 200 -1.21 5.71 -16.50
CA ILE A 200 -0.47 6.24 -15.34
C ILE A 200 -0.16 5.12 -14.34
N ALA A 201 -1.10 4.19 -14.10
CA ALA A 201 -0.89 3.03 -13.23
C ALA A 201 0.30 2.17 -13.70
N VAL A 202 0.37 1.87 -15.01
CA VAL A 202 1.50 1.16 -15.63
C VAL A 202 2.80 1.92 -15.45
N ARG A 203 2.81 3.23 -15.73
CA ARG A 203 4.02 4.07 -15.62
C ARG A 203 4.56 4.11 -14.20
N ARG A 204 3.68 4.27 -13.21
CA ARG A 204 4.03 4.23 -11.78
C ARG A 204 4.66 2.88 -11.41
N ALA A 205 4.03 1.77 -11.81
CA ALA A 205 4.54 0.44 -11.54
C ALA A 205 5.95 0.22 -12.12
N ILE A 206 6.18 0.59 -13.38
CA ILE A 206 7.50 0.46 -14.02
C ILE A 206 8.55 1.34 -13.32
N THR A 207 8.22 2.59 -13.05
CA THR A 207 9.16 3.55 -12.45
C THR A 207 9.48 3.22 -10.99
N GLU A 208 8.52 2.72 -10.22
CA GLU A 208 8.74 2.23 -8.85
C GLU A 208 9.60 0.96 -8.84
N ALA A 209 9.42 0.06 -9.81
CA ALA A 209 10.26 -1.13 -9.94
C ALA A 209 11.71 -0.74 -10.26
N ALA A 210 11.90 0.24 -11.16
CA ALA A 210 13.22 0.80 -11.46
C ALA A 210 13.84 1.48 -10.24
N GLN A 211 13.07 2.28 -9.48
CA GLN A 211 13.53 2.90 -8.23
C GLN A 211 13.96 1.85 -7.21
N SER A 212 13.16 0.80 -7.01
CA SER A 212 13.48 -0.32 -6.12
C SER A 212 14.81 -0.98 -6.52
N ARG A 213 15.02 -1.18 -7.82
CA ARG A 213 16.28 -1.72 -8.34
C ARG A 213 17.48 -0.81 -8.04
N VAL A 214 17.34 0.50 -8.24
CA VAL A 214 18.41 1.48 -7.95
C VAL A 214 18.78 1.46 -6.47
N VAL A 215 17.78 1.42 -5.58
CA VAL A 215 18.01 1.37 -4.14
C VAL A 215 18.76 0.09 -3.73
N GLN A 216 18.40 -1.06 -4.31
CA GLN A 216 19.11 -2.33 -4.08
C GLN A 216 20.56 -2.29 -4.56
N ILE A 217 20.84 -1.69 -5.73
CA ILE A 217 22.23 -1.56 -6.23
C ILE A 217 23.05 -0.61 -5.37
N HIS A 218 22.46 0.51 -4.97
CA HIS A 218 23.18 1.52 -4.19
C HIS A 218 23.53 1.02 -2.77
N GLY A 219 22.85 -0.05 -2.29
CA GLY A 219 23.02 -0.56 -0.93
C GLY A 219 22.57 0.43 0.14
N ALA A 220 21.72 1.39 -0.23
CA ALA A 220 21.32 2.51 0.63
C ALA A 220 20.20 2.17 1.62
N ARG A 221 19.70 0.92 1.62
CA ARG A 221 18.79 0.43 2.66
C ARG A 221 19.58 -0.29 3.74
N GLU A 222 19.16 -0.07 4.98
CA GLU A 222 19.72 -0.73 6.18
C GLU A 222 19.47 -2.26 6.20
N ASP A 223 18.66 -2.78 5.27
CA ASP A 223 18.22 -4.19 5.15
C ASP A 223 19.27 -5.17 4.58
N THR A 224 20.57 -4.86 4.71
CA THR A 224 21.66 -5.68 4.14
C THR A 224 21.68 -7.14 4.64
N GLU A 225 21.13 -7.44 5.82
CA GLU A 225 21.00 -8.82 6.31
C GLU A 225 19.96 -9.64 5.54
N ARG A 226 18.82 -9.04 5.19
CA ARG A 226 17.79 -9.71 4.39
C ARG A 226 18.32 -10.00 2.99
N GLU A 227 19.07 -9.09 2.41
CA GLU A 227 19.70 -9.25 1.09
C GLU A 227 20.69 -10.41 1.07
N LYS A 228 21.52 -10.54 2.12
CA LYS A 228 22.42 -11.70 2.26
C LYS A 228 21.65 -13.01 2.29
N VAL A 229 20.59 -13.09 3.10
CA VAL A 229 19.73 -14.29 3.17
C VAL A 229 19.10 -14.61 1.81
N VAL A 230 18.61 -13.60 1.08
CA VAL A 230 18.01 -13.78 -0.25
C VAL A 230 19.05 -14.28 -1.27
N ARG A 231 20.28 -13.75 -1.21
CA ARG A 231 21.42 -14.20 -2.03
C ARG A 231 21.84 -15.64 -1.72
N ASP A 232 21.88 -16.02 -0.45
CA ASP A 232 22.18 -17.40 -0.02
C ASP A 232 21.12 -18.41 -0.49
N ILE A 233 19.85 -18.00 -0.59
CA ILE A 233 18.77 -18.85 -1.14
C ILE A 233 18.96 -19.07 -2.64
N GLY A 234 19.43 -18.05 -3.36
CA GLY A 234 19.74 -18.10 -4.79
C GLY A 234 18.56 -17.76 -5.71
N TYR A 235 18.89 -17.21 -6.89
CA TYR A 235 17.98 -16.71 -7.91
C TYR A 235 16.87 -17.69 -8.31
N ASP A 236 17.23 -18.89 -8.76
CA ASP A 236 16.24 -19.85 -9.27
C ASP A 236 15.23 -20.26 -8.19
N ARG A 237 15.66 -20.30 -6.93
CA ARG A 237 14.81 -20.68 -5.80
C ARG A 237 13.86 -19.56 -5.41
N ILE A 238 14.34 -18.31 -5.34
CA ILE A 238 13.48 -17.14 -5.08
C ILE A 238 12.46 -16.96 -6.21
N LYS A 239 12.90 -17.04 -7.48
CA LYS A 239 12.00 -16.98 -8.64
C LYS A 239 10.95 -18.09 -8.59
N ARG A 240 11.32 -19.32 -8.22
CA ARG A 240 10.37 -20.44 -8.07
C ARG A 240 9.36 -20.23 -6.95
N MET A 241 9.79 -19.67 -5.80
CA MET A 241 8.89 -19.37 -4.68
C MET A 241 7.84 -18.32 -5.06
N ASN A 242 8.23 -17.37 -5.93
CA ASN A 242 7.39 -16.28 -6.43
C ASN A 242 6.95 -16.47 -7.88
N ARG A 243 6.90 -17.73 -8.37
CA ARG A 243 6.73 -18.06 -9.80
C ARG A 243 5.49 -17.42 -10.44
N TYR A 244 4.46 -17.14 -9.64
CA TYR A 244 3.22 -16.56 -10.13
C TYR A 244 3.37 -15.14 -10.66
N TRP A 245 4.42 -14.42 -10.26
CA TRP A 245 4.77 -13.12 -10.84
C TRP A 245 5.57 -13.23 -12.16
N TYR A 246 6.14 -14.40 -12.45
CA TYR A 246 7.11 -14.61 -13.54
C TYR A 246 6.64 -15.59 -14.62
N GLU A 247 5.53 -16.29 -14.41
CA GLU A 247 4.92 -17.19 -15.39
C GLU A 247 4.01 -16.44 -16.37
N GLU A 248 3.62 -17.09 -17.47
CA GLU A 248 2.65 -16.51 -18.41
C GLU A 248 1.24 -16.44 -17.79
N GLY A 249 0.58 -15.30 -17.97
CA GLY A 249 -0.78 -15.06 -17.55
C GLY A 249 -1.81 -15.03 -18.69
N GLU A 250 -3.08 -14.91 -18.32
CA GLU A 250 -4.11 -14.47 -19.27
C GLU A 250 -3.80 -13.03 -19.71
N LYS A 251 -3.74 -12.78 -21.02
CA LYS A 251 -3.29 -11.50 -21.58
C LYS A 251 -4.44 -10.51 -21.73
N VAL A 252 -4.14 -9.23 -21.55
CA VAL A 252 -5.03 -8.09 -21.84
C VAL A 252 -4.21 -6.97 -22.46
N ASN A 253 -4.73 -6.26 -23.46
CA ASN A 253 -4.05 -5.07 -23.96
C ASN A 253 -4.34 -3.89 -23.05
N LEU A 254 -3.41 -2.93 -22.93
CA LEU A 254 -3.64 -1.72 -22.14
C LEU A 254 -4.88 -0.95 -22.64
N SER A 255 -5.10 -0.91 -23.95
CA SER A 255 -6.28 -0.29 -24.59
C SER A 255 -7.62 -0.90 -24.18
N ASP A 256 -7.63 -2.15 -23.71
CA ASP A 256 -8.84 -2.85 -23.29
C ASP A 256 -9.18 -2.57 -21.82
N ILE A 257 -8.28 -1.91 -21.08
CA ILE A 257 -8.48 -1.51 -19.69
C ILE A 257 -9.21 -0.18 -19.68
N LYS A 258 -10.37 -0.14 -19.02
CA LYS A 258 -11.19 1.07 -18.96
C LYS A 258 -10.47 2.18 -18.20
N ASP A 259 -10.26 3.31 -18.87
CA ASP A 259 -9.89 4.57 -18.23
C ASP A 259 -11.10 5.14 -17.47
N LEU A 260 -10.91 5.35 -16.17
CA LEU A 260 -11.92 5.91 -15.26
C LEU A 260 -11.66 7.39 -14.97
N SER A 261 -10.54 7.93 -15.42
CA SER A 261 -10.13 9.30 -15.09
C SER A 261 -11.03 10.33 -15.75
N THR A 262 -11.02 11.52 -15.16
CA THR A 262 -11.74 12.70 -15.62
C THR A 262 -10.77 13.88 -15.71
N ASP A 263 -11.21 14.94 -16.37
CA ASP A 263 -10.43 16.17 -16.61
C ASP A 263 -10.25 17.04 -15.35
N ARG A 264 -10.85 16.64 -14.22
CA ARG A 264 -10.91 17.44 -12.99
C ARG A 264 -10.43 16.65 -11.78
N PRO A 265 -9.43 17.15 -11.02
CA PRO A 265 -8.95 16.49 -9.80
C PRO A 265 -10.07 16.19 -8.79
N SER A 266 -11.01 17.12 -8.58
CA SER A 266 -12.12 16.93 -7.65
C SER A 266 -13.10 15.83 -8.07
N SER A 267 -13.35 15.68 -9.38
CA SER A 267 -14.16 14.60 -9.95
C SER A 267 -13.45 13.25 -9.78
N ASN A 268 -12.12 13.22 -9.95
CA ASN A 268 -11.32 12.01 -9.72
C ASN A 268 -11.35 11.57 -8.25
N ILE A 269 -11.21 12.49 -7.30
CA ILE A 269 -11.34 12.20 -5.86
C ILE A 269 -12.76 11.69 -5.55
N SER A 270 -13.79 12.36 -6.06
CA SER A 270 -15.19 11.94 -5.86
C SER A 270 -15.45 10.53 -6.39
N LEU A 271 -14.90 10.20 -7.56
CA LEU A 271 -15.02 8.85 -8.13
C LEU A 271 -14.27 7.80 -7.30
N LEU A 272 -13.07 8.10 -6.79
CA LEU A 272 -12.37 7.20 -5.87
C LEU A 272 -13.17 6.96 -4.60
N LEU A 273 -13.76 8.01 -4.02
CA LEU A 273 -14.61 7.88 -2.84
C LEU A 273 -15.88 7.06 -3.11
N GLU A 274 -16.52 7.24 -4.27
CA GLU A 274 -17.64 6.39 -4.69
C GLU A 274 -17.21 4.92 -4.77
N LYS A 275 -16.07 4.65 -5.41
CA LYS A 275 -15.49 3.32 -5.58
C LYS A 275 -15.18 2.65 -4.24
N ILE A 276 -14.56 3.39 -3.32
CA ILE A 276 -14.25 2.94 -1.95
C ILE A 276 -15.54 2.73 -1.14
N GLY A 277 -16.50 3.65 -1.24
CA GLY A 277 -17.79 3.58 -0.53
C GLY A 277 -18.63 2.36 -0.87
N ASN A 278 -18.38 1.71 -2.00
CA ASN A 278 -19.03 0.44 -2.36
C ASN A 278 -18.49 -0.78 -1.58
N VAL A 279 -17.32 -0.67 -0.94
CA VAL A 279 -16.63 -1.79 -0.29
C VAL A 279 -16.18 -1.50 1.15
N ALA A 280 -16.14 -0.24 1.56
CA ALA A 280 -15.76 0.21 2.91
C ALA A 280 -16.69 1.33 3.38
N GLU A 281 -16.95 1.36 4.69
CA GLU A 281 -17.86 2.34 5.28
C GLU A 281 -17.25 3.72 5.52
N ARG A 282 -15.92 3.81 5.58
CA ARG A 282 -15.18 5.00 6.01
C ARG A 282 -13.89 5.18 5.21
N ALA A 283 -13.54 6.42 4.91
CA ALA A 283 -12.24 6.80 4.37
C ALA A 283 -11.78 8.05 5.11
N VAL A 284 -10.88 7.89 6.08
CA VAL A 284 -10.49 8.94 7.01
C VAL A 284 -9.19 9.58 6.58
N VAL A 285 -9.12 10.91 6.67
CA VAL A 285 -7.92 11.70 6.43
C VAL A 285 -7.51 12.38 7.72
N VAL A 286 -6.22 12.31 8.06
CA VAL A 286 -5.59 13.17 9.06
C VAL A 286 -4.62 14.11 8.35
N ASP A 287 -4.81 15.41 8.54
CA ASP A 287 -3.90 16.43 8.01
C ASP A 287 -2.64 16.50 8.88
N LEU A 288 -1.49 16.22 8.27
CA LEU A 288 -0.17 16.23 8.88
C LEU A 288 0.65 17.47 8.49
N SER A 289 0.04 18.41 7.76
CA SER A 289 0.68 19.63 7.29
C SER A 289 1.18 20.50 8.44
N ARG A 290 2.31 21.18 8.21
CA ARG A 290 2.94 22.13 9.15
C ARG A 290 3.14 23.46 8.46
N GLU A 291 2.80 24.55 9.14
CA GLU A 291 2.94 25.89 8.56
C GLU A 291 4.41 26.21 8.26
N SER A 292 5.35 25.82 9.14
CA SER A 292 6.79 26.00 8.91
C SER A 292 7.37 25.28 7.70
N ILE A 293 6.76 24.16 7.26
CA ILE A 293 7.26 23.37 6.13
C ILE A 293 6.56 23.80 4.83
N GLY A 294 5.29 24.20 4.90
CA GLY A 294 4.54 24.69 3.74
C GLY A 294 4.25 23.64 2.67
N VAL A 295 4.35 22.35 3.00
CA VAL A 295 4.04 21.23 2.11
C VAL A 295 2.85 20.43 2.68
N PRO A 296 1.73 20.31 1.93
CA PRO A 296 0.62 19.46 2.33
C PRO A 296 1.02 18.00 2.47
N VAL A 297 0.74 17.40 3.63
CA VAL A 297 0.91 15.96 3.87
C VAL A 297 -0.30 15.44 4.62
N VAL A 298 -0.79 14.27 4.22
CA VAL A 298 -1.90 13.59 4.88
C VAL A 298 -1.56 12.15 5.22
N ARG A 299 -2.32 11.60 6.17
CA ARG A 299 -2.52 10.17 6.33
C ARG A 299 -3.94 9.79 5.92
N VAL A 300 -4.06 8.88 4.97
CA VAL A 300 -5.33 8.24 4.58
C VAL A 300 -5.46 6.89 5.25
N ILE A 301 -6.62 6.63 5.87
CA ILE A 301 -6.95 5.38 6.56
C ILE A 301 -8.30 4.91 6.02
N VAL A 302 -8.33 3.75 5.37
CA VAL A 302 -9.57 3.07 4.98
C VAL A 302 -9.66 1.79 5.81
N PRO A 303 -10.50 1.77 6.87
CA PRO A 303 -10.69 0.56 7.65
C PRO A 303 -11.15 -0.61 6.77
N THR A 304 -10.83 -1.83 7.17
CA THR A 304 -11.08 -3.10 6.46
C THR A 304 -10.26 -3.36 5.19
N PHE A 305 -9.43 -2.40 4.77
CA PHE A 305 -8.44 -2.64 3.71
C PHE A 305 -7.27 -3.47 4.23
N GLU A 306 -6.88 -4.44 3.43
CA GLU A 306 -5.88 -5.46 3.65
C GLU A 306 -4.46 -4.87 3.69
N LEU A 307 -3.65 -5.37 4.63
CA LEU A 307 -2.28 -4.91 4.84
C LEU A 307 -1.26 -6.06 4.82
N TYR A 308 -1.65 -7.22 4.30
CA TYR A 308 -0.84 -8.45 4.31
C TYR A 308 0.57 -8.29 3.74
N THR A 309 0.74 -7.44 2.72
CA THR A 309 2.04 -7.16 2.09
C THR A 309 3.00 -6.39 3.00
N ILE A 310 2.45 -5.60 3.92
CA ILE A 310 3.20 -4.78 4.88
C ILE A 310 3.37 -5.55 6.19
N ASP A 311 2.29 -6.16 6.68
CA ASP A 311 2.24 -6.93 7.90
C ASP A 311 1.39 -8.19 7.69
N ARG A 312 2.06 -9.35 7.71
CA ARG A 312 1.43 -10.66 7.44
C ARG A 312 0.43 -11.08 8.50
N GLU A 313 0.41 -10.43 9.66
CA GLU A 313 -0.54 -10.69 10.74
C GLU A 313 -1.83 -9.86 10.60
N ARG A 314 -1.83 -8.83 9.73
CA ARG A 314 -2.94 -7.92 9.51
C ARG A 314 -3.73 -8.28 8.25
N MET A 315 -4.72 -9.15 8.45
CA MET A 315 -5.59 -9.67 7.38
C MET A 315 -7.06 -9.61 7.79
N GLY A 316 -7.89 -9.15 6.88
CA GLY A 316 -9.34 -9.10 6.98
C GLY A 316 -10.04 -10.22 6.23
N SER A 317 -11.35 -10.09 6.12
CA SER A 317 -12.19 -11.01 5.34
C SER A 317 -12.08 -10.75 3.84
N ARG A 318 -11.79 -9.51 3.42
CA ARG A 318 -11.75 -9.09 2.01
C ARG A 318 -10.64 -9.79 1.23
N ILE A 319 -9.54 -10.17 1.86
CA ILE A 319 -8.44 -10.94 1.24
C ILE A 319 -8.90 -12.28 0.67
N LYS A 320 -10.03 -12.82 1.13
CA LYS A 320 -10.62 -14.07 0.63
C LYS A 320 -11.52 -13.86 -0.60
N ASN A 321 -11.91 -12.62 -0.90
CA ASN A 321 -12.78 -12.28 -2.03
C ASN A 321 -12.01 -12.23 -3.35
N SER A 322 -10.68 -12.03 -3.32
CA SER A 322 -9.88 -12.04 -4.53
C SER A 322 -9.83 -13.44 -5.16
N PRO A 323 -9.84 -13.55 -6.50
CA PRO A 323 -9.68 -14.81 -7.19
C PRO A 323 -8.43 -15.57 -6.73
N ARG A 324 -8.56 -16.89 -6.60
CA ARG A 324 -7.44 -17.77 -6.28
C ARG A 324 -7.04 -18.56 -7.50
N LYS A 325 -5.73 -18.68 -7.73
CA LYS A 325 -5.23 -19.72 -8.64
C LYS A 325 -5.67 -21.06 -8.07
N LYS A 326 -6.39 -21.87 -8.86
CA LYS A 326 -6.72 -23.26 -8.49
C LYS A 326 -5.41 -24.05 -8.43
N LEU A 327 -4.72 -24.03 -7.29
CA LEU A 327 -3.54 -24.85 -7.07
C LEU A 327 -3.95 -26.32 -6.91
N PRO A 328 -3.29 -27.26 -7.61
CA PRO A 328 -3.36 -28.69 -7.31
C PRO A 328 -3.14 -28.93 -5.82
N ALA A 329 -3.82 -29.93 -5.23
CA ALA A 329 -3.80 -30.16 -3.78
C ALA A 329 -2.38 -30.31 -3.19
N GLU A 330 -1.44 -30.76 -4.02
CA GLU A 330 -0.04 -31.08 -3.74
C GLU A 330 0.84 -29.82 -3.59
N GLU A 331 0.43 -28.71 -4.19
CA GLU A 331 1.16 -27.44 -4.19
C GLU A 331 0.60 -26.42 -3.18
N ARG A 332 -0.41 -26.82 -2.39
CA ARG A 332 -1.01 -25.96 -1.35
C ARG A 332 -0.09 -25.92 -0.13
N PRO A 333 0.60 -24.79 0.16
CA PRO A 333 1.62 -24.74 1.21
C PRO A 333 1.06 -24.96 2.63
N TRP A 334 -0.24 -24.73 2.86
CA TRP A 334 -0.92 -24.93 4.14
C TRP A 334 -1.44 -26.37 4.37
N LYS A 335 -1.30 -27.29 3.40
CA LYS A 335 -1.75 -28.69 3.54
C LYS A 335 -0.66 -29.69 3.96
N ARG A 336 0.61 -29.28 4.07
CA ARG A 336 1.63 -30.13 4.70
C ARG A 336 1.40 -30.16 6.21
N ARG A 337 0.54 -31.08 6.67
CA ARG A 337 0.58 -31.56 8.06
C ARG A 337 2.03 -31.98 8.32
N MET A 338 2.64 -31.41 9.36
CA MET A 338 3.79 -32.03 10.01
C MET A 338 3.34 -33.43 10.44
N VAL A 339 3.72 -34.44 9.67
CA VAL A 339 3.68 -35.82 10.12
C VAL A 339 4.85 -35.94 11.09
N ARG A 340 4.53 -36.14 12.37
CA ARG A 340 5.49 -36.45 13.44
C ARG A 340 6.12 -37.81 13.19
#